data_AF-A0A7Y1CNT3-F1
#
_entry.id   AF-A0A7Y1CNT3-F1
#
_cell.length_a   1.000
_cell.length_b   1.000
_cell.length_c   1.000
_cell.angle_alpha   90.00
_cell.angle_beta   90.00
_cell.angle_gamma   90.00
#
_symmetry.space_group_name_H-M   'P 1'
#
loop_
_entity.id
_entity.type
_entity.pdbx_description
1 polymer ?
#
loop_
_entity_poly.entity_id
_entity_poly.type
_entity_poly.pdbx_seq_one_letter_code
_entity_poly.pdbx_strand_id
1 'polypeptide(L)'
;MSHLLEKAAARGDLTAIERLLDTGADLEWQHKGTGRTALLAATIAGHRPAVALLLARGADVQQPCKALGYSPLAWAASQGDTAMAELLIAHGAALEHASPELQRTALMNAAQGGHEAMLSLLLKAGADPLRLDFQQRNAWSLAEEKGHTQIMQQLAQAGAGAPPAPAAAPSLPWPPLAPGDDNSGDPVTQVRAYTLALEAWEQRGNALGHEAVDAAFWAEPQQLLERFCTLRPRAYPRASYGYPTTYSEADQLLGCQLLKPAEAEVLMRDPASRALCYEHRFLVKRVAGQWRIDSVKRRLAGTPKWTNAIL
;
A
#
# COMPACT_ATOMS: atom_id res chain seq x y z
N MET A 1 7.73 31.61 -7.90
CA MET A 1 7.34 31.71 -9.32
C MET A 1 6.68 30.42 -9.78
N SER A 2 7.31 29.26 -9.60
CA SER A 2 6.80 27.96 -10.07
C SER A 2 5.44 27.54 -9.49
N HIS A 3 5.09 27.93 -8.25
CA HIS A 3 3.74 27.71 -7.73
C HIS A 3 2.63 28.48 -8.49
N LEU A 4 2.98 29.56 -9.21
CA LEU A 4 2.04 30.29 -10.06
C LEU A 4 1.78 29.54 -11.36
N LEU A 5 2.73 28.74 -11.83
CA LEU A 5 2.57 27.89 -13.01
C LEU A 5 1.49 26.83 -12.76
N GLU A 6 1.53 26.17 -11.60
CA GLU A 6 0.46 25.24 -11.18
C GLU A 6 -0.92 25.93 -11.18
N LYS A 7 -1.01 27.14 -10.62
CA LYS A 7 -2.28 27.90 -10.56
C LYS A 7 -2.77 28.34 -11.94
N ALA A 8 -1.86 28.75 -12.83
CA ALA A 8 -2.18 29.11 -14.21
C ALA A 8 -2.68 27.88 -14.99
N ALA A 9 -2.00 26.75 -14.83
CA ALA A 9 -2.37 25.46 -15.40
C ALA A 9 -3.75 24.98 -14.91
N ALA A 10 -4.02 25.08 -13.61
CA ALA A 10 -5.32 24.75 -13.02
C ALA A 10 -6.47 25.65 -13.51
N ARG A 11 -6.17 26.84 -14.02
CA ARG A 11 -7.16 27.77 -14.61
C ARG A 11 -7.23 27.68 -16.15
N GLY A 12 -6.34 26.93 -16.78
CA GLY A 12 -6.22 26.87 -18.23
C GLY A 12 -5.73 28.17 -18.87
N ASP A 13 -5.06 29.05 -18.12
CA ASP A 13 -4.57 30.34 -18.62
C ASP A 13 -3.28 30.14 -19.43
N LEU A 14 -3.44 29.84 -20.72
CA LEU A 14 -2.33 29.57 -21.64
C LEU A 14 -1.31 30.72 -21.67
N THR A 15 -1.79 31.96 -21.73
CA THR A 15 -0.94 33.16 -21.77
C THR A 15 -0.09 33.31 -20.50
N ALA A 16 -0.65 32.98 -19.33
CA ALA A 16 0.13 32.96 -18.09
C ALA A 16 1.12 31.79 -18.06
N ILE A 17 0.74 30.60 -18.52
CA ILE A 17 1.63 29.44 -18.59
C ILE A 17 2.85 29.76 -19.46
N GLU A 18 2.64 30.26 -20.67
CA GLU A 18 3.74 30.61 -21.60
C GLU A 18 4.69 31.63 -20.98
N ARG A 19 4.16 32.77 -20.50
CA ARG A 19 5.00 33.81 -19.87
C ARG A 19 5.78 33.30 -18.65
N LEU A 20 5.16 32.45 -17.82
CA LEU A 20 5.83 31.90 -16.64
C LEU A 20 6.97 30.97 -17.04
N LEU A 21 6.77 30.11 -18.04
CA LEU A 21 7.82 29.23 -18.55
C LEU A 21 8.94 30.03 -19.22
N ASP A 22 8.61 31.05 -20.02
CA ASP A 22 9.59 31.90 -20.69
C ASP A 22 10.43 32.73 -19.70
N THR A 23 9.89 32.98 -18.49
CA THR A 23 10.61 33.64 -17.37
C THR A 23 11.36 32.67 -16.45
N GLY A 24 11.40 31.38 -16.79
CA GLY A 24 12.17 30.37 -16.06
C GLY A 24 11.43 29.72 -14.89
N ALA A 25 10.08 29.70 -14.90
CA ALA A 25 9.35 28.87 -13.97
C ALA A 25 9.74 27.39 -14.14
N ASP A 26 10.01 26.74 -13.01
CA ASP A 26 10.31 25.31 -12.99
C ASP A 26 9.04 24.51 -13.36
N LEU A 27 9.10 23.83 -14.51
CA LEU A 27 8.02 23.04 -15.10
C LEU A 27 7.63 21.85 -14.21
N GLU A 28 8.63 21.26 -13.54
CA GLU A 28 8.49 20.08 -12.68
C GLU A 28 8.33 20.43 -11.20
N TRP A 29 8.09 21.71 -10.90
CA TRP A 29 7.83 22.13 -9.55
C TRP A 29 6.60 21.41 -8.97
N GLN A 30 6.77 20.86 -7.77
CA GLN A 30 5.73 20.13 -7.07
C GLN A 30 5.18 20.95 -5.90
N HIS A 31 3.87 21.04 -5.83
CA HIS A 31 3.20 21.62 -4.68
C HIS A 31 3.55 20.88 -3.38
N LYS A 32 3.99 21.61 -2.35
CA LYS A 32 4.56 21.01 -1.12
C LYS A 32 3.60 20.06 -0.38
N GLY A 33 2.31 20.35 -0.37
CA GLY A 33 1.29 19.51 0.28
C GLY A 33 0.82 18.35 -0.61
N THR A 34 0.21 18.67 -1.75
CA THR A 34 -0.40 17.69 -2.68
C THR A 34 0.62 16.92 -3.55
N GLY A 35 1.81 17.47 -3.79
CA GLY A 35 2.78 16.96 -4.76
C GLY A 35 2.38 17.15 -6.23
N ARG A 36 1.39 18.00 -6.54
CA ARG A 36 0.93 18.23 -7.92
C ARG A 36 1.93 19.09 -8.71
N THR A 37 2.19 18.69 -9.95
CA THR A 37 2.86 19.52 -10.97
C THR A 37 1.83 20.35 -11.74
N ALA A 38 2.31 21.30 -12.55
CA ALA A 38 1.45 22.07 -13.44
C ALA A 38 0.68 21.17 -14.42
N LEU A 39 1.33 20.16 -14.99
CA LEU A 39 0.70 19.21 -15.90
C LEU A 39 -0.47 18.48 -15.24
N LEU A 40 -0.25 17.96 -14.04
CA LEU A 40 -1.30 17.24 -13.34
C LEU A 40 -2.44 18.18 -12.90
N ALA A 41 -2.14 19.42 -12.51
CA ALA A 41 -3.16 20.41 -12.17
C ALA A 41 -4.07 20.74 -13.37
N ALA A 42 -3.50 20.94 -14.56
CA ALA A 42 -4.28 21.12 -15.79
C ALA A 42 -5.07 19.87 -16.17
N THR A 43 -4.49 18.67 -15.98
CA THR A 43 -5.15 17.39 -16.24
C THR A 43 -6.36 17.20 -15.33
N ILE A 44 -6.21 17.46 -14.02
CA ILE A 44 -7.29 17.38 -13.03
C ILE A 44 -8.42 18.36 -13.36
N ALA A 45 -8.07 19.57 -13.82
CA ALA A 45 -9.03 20.59 -14.21
C ALA A 45 -9.67 20.36 -15.60
N GLY A 46 -9.23 19.35 -16.38
CA GLY A 46 -9.76 19.06 -17.71
C GLY A 46 -9.31 20.04 -18.81
N HIS A 47 -8.27 20.85 -18.57
CA HIS A 47 -7.81 21.86 -19.51
C HIS A 47 -6.86 21.28 -20.56
N ARG A 48 -7.41 20.56 -21.54
CA ARG A 48 -6.65 19.91 -22.64
C ARG A 48 -5.65 20.82 -23.36
N PRO A 49 -5.98 22.09 -23.72
CA PRO A 49 -4.99 22.98 -24.35
C PRO A 49 -3.80 23.30 -23.45
N ALA A 50 -4.02 23.43 -22.13
CA ALA A 50 -2.95 23.67 -21.17
C ALA A 50 -2.08 22.42 -20.99
N VAL A 51 -2.70 21.23 -20.97
CA VAL A 51 -1.97 19.95 -20.95
C VAL A 51 -1.10 19.81 -22.20
N ALA A 52 -1.65 20.04 -23.40
CA ALA A 52 -0.91 19.97 -24.65
C ALA A 52 0.27 20.95 -24.68
N LEU A 53 0.06 22.20 -24.22
CA LEU A 53 1.13 23.19 -24.11
C LEU A 53 2.23 22.73 -23.15
N LEU A 54 1.89 22.26 -21.95
CA LEU A 54 2.87 21.81 -20.96
C LEU A 54 3.68 20.60 -21.47
N LEU A 55 3.03 19.64 -22.11
CA LEU A 55 3.70 18.49 -22.75
C LEU A 55 4.62 18.93 -23.90
N ALA A 56 4.20 19.88 -24.72
CA ALA A 56 5.03 20.45 -25.79
C ALA A 56 6.26 21.20 -25.25
N ARG A 57 6.20 21.70 -24.00
CA ARG A 57 7.31 22.32 -23.29
C ARG A 57 8.20 21.29 -22.55
N GLY A 58 7.91 19.99 -22.69
CA GLY A 58 8.71 18.91 -22.14
C GLY A 58 8.34 18.48 -20.72
N ALA A 59 7.10 18.72 -20.29
CA ALA A 59 6.65 18.27 -18.97
C ALA A 59 6.69 16.74 -18.87
N ASP A 60 7.11 16.22 -17.72
CA ASP A 60 7.10 14.77 -17.49
C ASP A 60 5.66 14.26 -17.38
N VAL A 61 5.24 13.52 -18.41
CA VAL A 61 3.90 12.94 -18.54
C VAL A 61 3.57 11.91 -17.45
N GLN A 62 4.58 11.41 -16.74
CA GLN A 62 4.44 10.34 -15.75
C GLN A 62 4.38 10.83 -14.33
N GLN A 63 4.82 12.05 -14.06
CA GLN A 63 5.09 12.52 -12.70
C GLN A 63 3.85 12.38 -11.80
N PRO A 64 3.84 11.45 -10.83
CA PRO A 64 2.66 11.21 -10.02
C PRO A 64 2.58 12.23 -8.88
N CYS A 65 1.36 12.54 -8.41
CA CYS A 65 1.21 13.30 -7.18
C CYS A 65 1.42 12.44 -5.94
N LYS A 66 1.93 13.07 -4.87
CA LYS A 66 2.13 12.42 -3.57
C LYS A 66 0.83 12.03 -2.88
N ALA A 67 -0.22 12.83 -3.03
CA ALA A 67 -1.45 12.64 -2.25
C ALA A 67 -2.34 11.49 -2.73
N LEU A 68 -2.29 11.15 -4.02
CA LEU A 68 -3.16 10.12 -4.62
C LEU A 68 -2.37 9.01 -5.33
N GLY A 69 -1.05 9.18 -5.50
CA GLY A 69 -0.22 8.26 -6.26
C GLY A 69 -0.59 8.16 -7.74
N TYR A 70 -1.48 9.01 -8.24
CA TYR A 70 -1.91 9.00 -9.64
C TYR A 70 -0.95 9.79 -10.53
N SER A 71 -0.55 9.16 -11.64
CA SER A 71 -0.05 9.85 -12.83
C SER A 71 -1.21 10.56 -13.56
N PRO A 72 -0.92 11.51 -14.45
CA PRO A 72 -1.94 12.14 -15.30
C PRO A 72 -2.84 11.13 -16.03
N LEU A 73 -2.26 10.06 -16.58
CA LEU A 73 -3.03 9.03 -17.30
C LEU A 73 -3.92 8.22 -16.34
N ALA A 74 -3.42 7.87 -15.15
CA ALA A 74 -4.22 7.17 -14.16
C ALA A 74 -5.40 8.02 -13.67
N TRP A 75 -5.21 9.34 -13.53
CA TRP A 75 -6.30 10.26 -13.22
C TRP A 75 -7.33 10.31 -14.35
N ALA A 76 -6.92 10.54 -15.60
CA ALA A 76 -7.82 10.56 -16.76
C ALA A 76 -8.63 9.25 -16.86
N ALA A 77 -7.97 8.11 -16.65
CA ALA A 77 -8.61 6.80 -16.65
C ALA A 77 -9.65 6.62 -15.52
N SER A 78 -9.38 7.15 -14.32
CA SER A 78 -10.33 7.12 -13.21
C SER A 78 -11.60 7.95 -13.46
N GLN A 79 -11.49 8.99 -14.30
CA GLN A 79 -12.59 9.88 -14.68
C GLN A 79 -13.28 9.45 -15.99
N GLY A 80 -12.71 8.47 -16.73
CA GLY A 80 -13.22 8.07 -18.03
C GLY A 80 -12.97 9.09 -19.16
N ASP A 81 -12.07 10.06 -18.97
CA ASP A 81 -11.78 11.11 -19.95
C ASP A 81 -10.87 10.59 -21.08
N THR A 82 -11.48 9.96 -22.08
CA THR A 82 -10.78 9.34 -23.21
C THR A 82 -9.96 10.34 -24.01
N ALA A 83 -10.46 11.56 -24.21
CA ALA A 83 -9.74 12.57 -24.97
C ALA A 83 -8.46 13.04 -24.25
N MET A 84 -8.50 13.16 -22.93
CA MET A 84 -7.29 13.44 -22.15
C MET A 84 -6.31 12.26 -22.17
N ALA A 85 -6.81 11.02 -22.07
CA ALA A 85 -5.97 9.83 -22.16
C ALA A 85 -5.28 9.69 -23.53
N GLU A 86 -5.99 9.93 -24.64
CA GLU A 86 -5.41 9.96 -25.99
C GLU A 86 -4.26 10.97 -26.09
N LEU A 87 -4.47 12.18 -25.59
CA LEU A 87 -3.44 13.22 -25.57
C LEU A 87 -2.20 12.79 -24.77
N LEU A 88 -2.40 12.23 -23.57
CA LEU A 88 -1.30 11.79 -22.72
C LEU A 88 -0.54 10.60 -23.35
N ILE A 89 -1.25 9.62 -23.92
CA ILE A 89 -0.64 8.46 -24.60
C ILE A 89 0.14 8.90 -25.83
N ALA A 90 -0.39 9.83 -26.62
CA ALA A 90 0.30 10.38 -27.80
C ALA A 90 1.63 11.08 -27.42
N HIS A 91 1.74 11.59 -26.19
CA HIS A 91 2.96 12.18 -25.63
C HIS A 91 3.78 11.19 -24.78
N GLY A 92 3.55 9.88 -24.91
CA GLY A 92 4.40 8.84 -24.33
C GLY A 92 4.05 8.43 -22.89
N ALA A 93 2.83 8.68 -22.42
CA ALA A 93 2.38 8.13 -21.15
C ALA A 93 2.42 6.59 -21.18
N ALA A 94 3.18 5.99 -20.27
CA ALA A 94 3.25 4.53 -20.14
C ALA A 94 1.98 3.99 -19.50
N LEU A 95 1.36 3.04 -20.19
CA LEU A 95 0.15 2.35 -19.79
C LEU A 95 0.33 1.57 -18.47
N GLU A 96 1.53 1.05 -18.27
CA GLU A 96 1.91 0.21 -17.13
C GLU A 96 2.43 1.00 -15.92
N HIS A 97 2.44 2.33 -15.99
CA HIS A 97 2.76 3.13 -14.82
C HIS A 97 1.70 2.92 -13.74
N ALA A 98 2.11 2.33 -12.63
CA ALA A 98 1.24 1.94 -11.54
C ALA A 98 1.41 2.87 -10.34
N SER A 99 0.31 3.14 -9.62
CA SER A 99 0.37 3.96 -8.42
C SER A 99 1.27 3.31 -7.35
N PRO A 100 2.14 4.07 -6.67
CA PRO A 100 3.06 3.49 -5.68
C PRO A 100 2.37 2.79 -4.52
N GLU A 101 1.16 3.24 -4.15
CA GLU A 101 0.47 2.76 -2.94
C GLU A 101 -0.37 1.51 -3.16
N LEU A 102 -0.97 1.36 -4.34
CA LEU A 102 -1.89 0.25 -4.63
C LEU A 102 -1.39 -0.65 -5.77
N GLN A 103 -0.33 -0.26 -6.49
CA GLN A 103 0.12 -0.90 -7.72
C GLN A 103 -0.98 -0.92 -8.79
N ARG A 104 -1.79 0.15 -8.87
CA ARG A 104 -2.90 0.23 -9.83
C ARG A 104 -2.51 0.96 -11.10
N THR A 105 -2.72 0.33 -12.24
CA THR A 105 -2.52 0.90 -13.59
C THR A 105 -3.73 1.72 -14.05
N ALA A 106 -3.59 2.47 -15.14
CA ALA A 106 -4.70 3.20 -15.75
C ALA A 106 -5.88 2.28 -16.10
N LEU A 107 -5.59 1.09 -16.65
CA LEU A 107 -6.61 0.10 -17.02
C LEU A 107 -7.41 -0.39 -15.82
N MET A 108 -6.75 -0.63 -14.68
CA MET A 108 -7.41 -1.00 -13.42
C MET A 108 -8.36 0.09 -12.91
N ASN A 109 -7.95 1.37 -12.99
CA ASN A 109 -8.79 2.49 -12.57
C ASN A 109 -10.00 2.68 -13.50
N ALA A 110 -9.81 2.51 -14.81
CA ALA A 110 -10.91 2.52 -15.79
C ALA A 110 -11.91 1.39 -15.53
N ALA A 111 -11.40 0.19 -15.26
CA ALA A 111 -12.22 -0.98 -15.00
C ALA A 111 -13.03 -0.86 -13.70
N GLN A 112 -12.40 -0.36 -12.62
CA GLN A 112 -13.10 -0.09 -11.37
C GLN A 112 -14.16 1.02 -11.51
N GLY A 113 -13.92 2.01 -12.37
CA GLY A 113 -14.85 3.11 -12.62
C GLY A 113 -15.98 2.78 -13.60
N GLY A 114 -15.95 1.61 -14.26
CA GLY A 114 -16.95 1.23 -15.26
C GLY A 114 -16.80 1.95 -16.61
N HIS A 115 -15.63 2.51 -16.91
CA HIS A 115 -15.42 3.38 -18.07
C HIS A 115 -15.12 2.57 -19.35
N GLU A 116 -16.16 2.08 -20.02
CA GLU A 116 -16.01 1.18 -21.18
C GLU A 116 -15.18 1.77 -22.34
N ALA A 117 -15.44 3.02 -22.71
CA ALA A 117 -14.70 3.69 -23.78
C ALA A 117 -13.21 3.86 -23.44
N MET A 118 -12.91 4.19 -22.18
CA MET A 118 -11.55 4.28 -21.66
C MET A 118 -10.85 2.91 -21.65
N LEU A 119 -11.54 1.87 -21.19
CA LEU A 119 -11.02 0.52 -21.18
C LEU A 119 -10.65 0.07 -22.61
N SER A 120 -11.57 0.26 -23.56
CA SER A 120 -11.34 -0.03 -24.97
C SER A 120 -10.15 0.73 -25.55
N LEU A 121 -9.99 2.01 -25.21
CA LEU A 121 -8.85 2.83 -25.62
C LEU A 121 -7.54 2.27 -25.07
N LEU A 122 -7.46 1.98 -23.77
CA LEU A 122 -6.25 1.50 -23.11
C LEU A 122 -5.86 0.10 -23.61
N LEU A 123 -6.82 -0.80 -23.83
CA LEU A 123 -6.57 -2.12 -24.41
C LEU A 123 -6.05 -2.01 -25.86
N LYS A 124 -6.65 -1.14 -26.68
CA LYS A 124 -6.16 -0.86 -28.04
C LYS A 124 -4.76 -0.27 -28.07
N ALA A 125 -4.41 0.53 -27.06
CA ALA A 125 -3.07 1.07 -26.88
C ALA A 125 -2.05 0.02 -26.41
N GLY A 126 -2.49 -1.18 -26.02
CA GLY A 126 -1.62 -2.29 -25.62
C GLY A 126 -1.41 -2.43 -24.11
N ALA A 127 -2.31 -1.90 -23.28
CA ALA A 127 -2.25 -2.10 -21.82
C ALA A 127 -2.43 -3.58 -21.47
N ASP A 128 -1.63 -4.09 -20.53
CA ASP A 128 -1.70 -5.49 -20.08
C ASP A 128 -2.88 -5.71 -19.12
N PRO A 129 -3.91 -6.50 -19.49
CA PRO A 129 -5.06 -6.73 -18.64
C PRO A 129 -4.82 -7.75 -17.53
N LEU A 130 -3.66 -8.43 -17.52
CA LEU A 130 -3.30 -9.46 -16.55
C LEU A 130 -2.53 -8.93 -15.34
N ARG A 131 -2.17 -7.63 -15.34
CA ARG A 131 -1.46 -7.01 -14.21
C ARG A 131 -2.26 -7.18 -12.93
N LEU A 132 -1.52 -7.39 -11.84
CA LEU A 132 -2.08 -7.52 -10.50
C LEU A 132 -1.67 -6.34 -9.63
N ASP A 133 -2.63 -5.82 -8.89
CA ASP A 133 -2.44 -4.87 -7.80
C ASP A 133 -1.86 -5.60 -6.57
N PHE A 134 -1.54 -4.87 -5.50
CA PHE A 134 -0.95 -5.52 -4.32
C PHE A 134 -1.86 -6.52 -3.61
N GLN A 135 -3.18 -6.46 -3.84
CA GLN A 135 -4.16 -7.41 -3.30
C GLN A 135 -4.38 -8.59 -4.23
N GLN A 136 -3.50 -8.79 -5.23
CA GLN A 136 -3.62 -9.82 -6.25
C GLN A 136 -4.90 -9.67 -7.09
N ARG A 137 -5.39 -8.43 -7.26
CA ARG A 137 -6.54 -8.12 -8.11
C ARG A 137 -6.07 -7.57 -9.45
N ASN A 138 -6.64 -8.07 -10.54
CA ASN A 138 -6.52 -7.46 -11.86
C ASN A 138 -7.71 -6.54 -12.18
N ALA A 139 -7.67 -5.90 -13.36
CA ALA A 139 -8.76 -5.06 -13.85
C ALA A 139 -10.12 -5.79 -13.86
N TRP A 140 -10.14 -7.10 -14.15
CA TRP A 140 -11.36 -7.89 -14.20
C TRP A 140 -11.99 -8.03 -12.81
N SER A 141 -11.19 -8.40 -11.80
CA SER A 141 -11.69 -8.52 -10.42
C SER A 141 -12.15 -7.19 -9.82
N LEU A 142 -11.53 -6.08 -10.21
CA LEU A 142 -11.97 -4.74 -9.78
C LEU A 142 -13.32 -4.36 -10.43
N ALA A 143 -13.53 -4.74 -11.68
CA ALA A 143 -14.82 -4.56 -12.36
C ALA A 143 -15.90 -5.46 -11.75
N GLU A 144 -15.57 -6.70 -11.39
CA GLU A 144 -16.47 -7.63 -10.70
C GLU A 144 -16.94 -7.08 -9.35
N GLU A 145 -16.01 -6.57 -8.53
CA GLU A 145 -16.31 -5.98 -7.21
C GLU A 145 -17.35 -4.85 -7.30
N LYS A 146 -17.39 -4.13 -8.42
CA LYS A 146 -18.32 -3.03 -8.68
C LYS A 146 -19.51 -3.42 -9.57
N GLY A 147 -19.59 -4.67 -10.03
CA GLY A 147 -20.67 -5.18 -10.87
C GLY A 147 -20.64 -4.67 -12.32
N HIS A 148 -19.48 -4.27 -12.84
CA HIS A 148 -19.32 -3.76 -14.20
C HIS A 148 -19.19 -4.91 -15.23
N THR A 149 -20.31 -5.58 -15.52
CA THR A 149 -20.35 -6.78 -16.39
C THR A 149 -19.84 -6.55 -17.82
N GLN A 150 -20.12 -5.39 -18.42
CA GLN A 150 -19.61 -5.06 -19.76
C GLN A 150 -18.08 -4.97 -19.80
N ILE A 151 -17.48 -4.34 -18.78
CA ILE A 151 -16.03 -4.28 -18.62
C ILE A 151 -15.43 -5.69 -18.49
N MET A 152 -16.06 -6.55 -17.67
CA MET A 152 -15.62 -7.93 -17.51
C MET A 152 -15.66 -8.72 -18.83
N GLN A 153 -16.70 -8.51 -19.65
CA GLN A 153 -16.80 -9.12 -20.98
C GLN A 153 -15.69 -8.63 -21.92
N GLN A 154 -15.42 -7.31 -21.96
CA GLN A 154 -14.34 -6.75 -22.77
C GLN A 154 -12.96 -7.27 -22.34
N LEU A 155 -12.71 -7.36 -21.03
CA LEU A 155 -11.46 -7.93 -20.49
C LEU A 155 -11.32 -9.42 -20.82
N ALA A 156 -12.41 -10.20 -20.74
CA ALA A 156 -12.40 -11.60 -21.12
C ALA A 156 -12.08 -11.80 -22.61
N GLN A 157 -12.62 -10.95 -23.48
CA GLN A 157 -12.26 -10.93 -24.91
C GLN A 157 -10.79 -10.56 -25.15
N ALA A 158 -10.21 -9.74 -24.27
CA ALA A 158 -8.78 -9.43 -24.25
C ALA A 158 -7.92 -10.49 -23.53
N GLY A 159 -8.49 -11.64 -23.15
CA GLY A 159 -7.77 -12.76 -22.53
C GLY A 159 -7.58 -12.63 -21.01
N ALA A 160 -8.22 -11.67 -20.34
CA ALA A 160 -8.17 -11.51 -18.89
C ALA A 160 -9.47 -11.96 -18.22
N GLY A 161 -9.38 -12.93 -17.32
CA GLY A 161 -10.48 -13.35 -16.44
C GLY A 161 -10.18 -13.02 -14.98
N ALA A 162 -10.89 -13.69 -14.07
CA ALA A 162 -10.55 -13.66 -12.65
C ALA A 162 -9.08 -14.03 -12.45
N PRO A 163 -8.33 -13.30 -11.60
CA PRO A 163 -6.97 -13.69 -11.28
C PRO A 163 -6.99 -15.09 -10.65
N PRO A 164 -5.94 -15.91 -10.84
CA PRO A 164 -5.87 -17.21 -10.19
C PRO A 164 -5.99 -17.01 -8.68
N ALA A 165 -6.78 -17.86 -8.02
CA ALA A 165 -6.90 -17.81 -6.58
C ALA A 165 -5.49 -17.80 -5.97
N PRO A 166 -5.17 -16.85 -5.07
CA PRO A 166 -3.87 -16.82 -4.44
C PRO A 166 -3.65 -18.21 -3.83
N ALA A 167 -2.55 -18.86 -4.23
CA ALA A 167 -2.20 -20.15 -3.65
C ALA A 167 -2.26 -20.01 -2.14
N ALA A 168 -3.16 -20.76 -1.49
CA ALA A 168 -3.28 -20.73 -0.05
C ALA A 168 -1.88 -20.98 0.50
N ALA A 169 -1.30 -19.99 1.17
CA ALA A 169 0.00 -20.22 1.77
C ALA A 169 -0.18 -21.39 2.75
N PRO A 170 0.74 -22.36 2.78
CA PRO A 170 0.64 -23.45 3.72
C PRO A 170 0.62 -22.85 5.13
N SER A 171 -0.54 -22.83 5.76
CA SER A 171 -0.66 -22.44 7.15
C SER A 171 -0.25 -23.65 7.98
N LEU A 172 0.86 -23.52 8.70
CA LEU A 172 1.24 -24.50 9.70
C LEU A 172 0.32 -24.37 10.91
N PRO A 173 0.01 -25.47 11.62
CA PRO A 173 -0.70 -25.38 12.88
C PRO A 173 0.16 -24.64 13.91
N TRP A 174 -0.46 -23.76 14.70
CA TRP A 174 0.20 -23.18 15.85
C TRP A 174 0.47 -24.27 16.91
N PRO A 175 1.66 -24.30 17.54
CA PRO A 175 1.90 -25.16 18.68
C PRO A 175 0.94 -24.81 19.83
N PRO A 176 0.52 -25.80 20.65
CA PRO A 176 -0.34 -25.54 21.80
C PRO A 176 0.38 -24.65 22.83
N LEU A 177 -0.34 -23.67 23.37
CA LEU A 177 0.13 -22.82 24.46
C LEU A 177 -0.47 -23.31 25.78
N ALA A 178 0.36 -23.67 26.77
CA ALA A 178 -0.16 -23.97 28.10
C ALA A 178 -0.47 -22.67 28.88
N PRO A 179 -1.51 -22.64 29.72
CA PRO A 179 -1.79 -21.50 30.58
C PRO A 179 -0.61 -21.24 31.53
N GLY A 180 -0.02 -20.04 31.45
CA GLY A 180 1.10 -19.66 32.31
C GLY A 180 2.48 -20.13 31.85
N ASP A 181 2.61 -20.73 30.65
CA ASP A 181 3.94 -21.04 30.11
C ASP A 181 4.76 -19.76 29.93
N ASP A 182 6.00 -19.80 30.38
CA ASP A 182 6.99 -18.76 30.14
C ASP A 182 7.59 -18.89 28.73
N ASN A 183 6.71 -19.01 27.72
CA ASN A 183 6.77 -18.81 26.25
C ASN A 183 8.09 -18.93 25.46
N SER A 184 9.16 -19.44 26.06
CA SER A 184 10.54 -19.31 25.61
C SER A 184 11.18 -20.65 25.20
N GLY A 185 10.37 -21.71 25.10
CA GLY A 185 10.80 -23.04 24.66
C GLY A 185 11.24 -23.06 23.20
N ASP A 186 10.54 -22.30 22.34
CA ASP A 186 10.81 -22.21 20.92
C ASP A 186 10.37 -20.85 20.35
N PRO A 187 10.91 -20.43 19.19
CA PRO A 187 10.64 -19.11 18.64
C PRO A 187 9.19 -18.91 18.18
N VAL A 188 8.47 -19.97 17.77
CA VAL A 188 7.08 -19.88 17.29
C VAL A 188 6.14 -19.60 18.45
N THR A 189 6.27 -20.36 19.53
CA THR A 189 5.48 -20.19 20.75
C THR A 189 5.72 -18.81 21.37
N GLN A 190 6.97 -18.32 21.36
CA GLN A 190 7.32 -16.97 21.81
C GLN A 190 6.57 -15.87 21.04
N VAL A 191 6.50 -16.00 19.70
CA VAL A 191 5.76 -15.06 18.85
C VAL A 191 4.27 -15.18 19.09
N ARG A 192 3.72 -16.39 19.09
CA ARG A 192 2.27 -16.62 19.25
C ARG A 192 1.76 -16.09 20.59
N ALA A 193 2.51 -16.31 21.66
CA ALA A 193 2.12 -15.85 22.99
C ALA A 193 2.16 -14.32 23.09
N TYR A 194 3.16 -13.67 22.49
CA TYR A 194 3.23 -12.22 22.41
C TYR A 194 2.01 -11.64 21.66
N THR A 195 1.68 -12.20 20.50
CA THR A 195 0.58 -11.70 19.67
C THR A 195 -0.77 -11.86 20.37
N LEU A 196 -1.02 -13.01 21.00
CA LEU A 196 -2.27 -13.25 21.74
C LEU A 196 -2.37 -12.41 23.02
N ALA A 197 -1.27 -12.17 23.72
CA ALA A 197 -1.29 -11.31 24.90
C ALA A 197 -1.65 -9.86 24.56
N LEU A 198 -1.17 -9.37 23.41
CA LEU A 198 -1.54 -8.05 22.89
C LEU A 198 -2.99 -7.99 22.41
N GLU A 199 -3.46 -8.99 21.66
CA GLU A 199 -4.87 -9.07 21.26
C GLU A 199 -5.79 -9.07 22.49
N ALA A 200 -5.48 -9.87 23.51
CA ALA A 200 -6.26 -9.92 24.74
C ALA A 200 -6.30 -8.56 25.45
N TRP A 201 -5.18 -7.82 25.47
CA TRP A 201 -5.13 -6.46 26.03
C TRP A 201 -6.00 -5.48 25.23
N GLU A 202 -5.91 -5.50 23.89
CA GLU A 202 -6.73 -4.66 23.01
C GLU A 202 -8.22 -4.96 23.17
N GLN A 203 -8.61 -6.24 23.20
CA GLN A 203 -9.99 -6.67 23.41
C GLN A 203 -10.54 -6.20 24.78
N ARG A 204 -9.73 -6.28 25.85
CA ARG A 204 -10.11 -5.73 27.16
C ARG A 204 -10.31 -4.21 27.10
N GLY A 205 -9.39 -3.48 26.46
CA GLY A 205 -9.53 -2.04 26.30
C GLY A 205 -10.79 -1.63 25.53
N ASN A 206 -11.08 -2.33 24.43
CA ASN A 206 -12.29 -2.11 23.63
C ASN A 206 -13.58 -2.41 24.41
N ALA A 207 -13.58 -3.45 25.25
CA ALA A 207 -14.74 -3.82 26.07
C ALA A 207 -14.99 -2.85 27.23
N LEU A 208 -13.94 -2.30 27.84
CA LEU A 208 -14.03 -1.35 28.95
C LEU A 208 -14.40 0.07 28.50
N GLY A 209 -13.94 0.49 27.32
CA GLY A 209 -14.05 1.86 26.85
C GLY A 209 -12.99 2.79 27.47
N HIS A 210 -12.61 3.84 26.74
CA HIS A 210 -11.46 4.71 27.08
C HIS A 210 -11.56 5.41 28.44
N GLU A 211 -12.76 5.62 28.98
CA GLU A 211 -12.97 6.35 30.25
C GLU A 211 -12.85 5.44 31.49
N ALA A 212 -12.85 4.11 31.31
CA ALA A 212 -12.86 3.13 32.41
C ALA A 212 -11.50 2.47 32.66
N VAL A 213 -10.45 2.83 31.91
CA VAL A 213 -9.10 2.24 32.02
C VAL A 213 -8.19 3.09 32.91
N ASP A 214 -7.43 2.43 33.80
CA ASP A 214 -6.54 3.08 34.76
C ASP A 214 -5.08 3.13 34.30
N ALA A 215 -4.21 3.70 35.13
CA ALA A 215 -2.77 3.79 34.84
C ALA A 215 -2.08 2.42 34.76
N ALA A 216 -2.59 1.39 35.44
CA ALA A 216 -2.04 0.05 35.40
C ALA A 216 -2.29 -0.59 34.03
N PHE A 217 -3.50 -0.44 33.48
CA PHE A 217 -3.85 -0.90 32.13
C PHE A 217 -2.91 -0.33 31.05
N TRP A 218 -2.58 0.97 31.15
CA TRP A 218 -1.68 1.63 30.21
C TRP A 218 -0.20 1.26 30.38
N ALA A 219 0.18 0.66 31.51
CA ALA A 219 1.52 0.12 31.73
C ALA A 219 1.69 -1.30 31.16
N GLU A 220 0.61 -2.05 30.93
CA GLU A 220 0.66 -3.43 30.44
C GLU A 220 1.41 -3.60 29.10
N PRO A 221 1.25 -2.74 28.08
CA PRO A 221 2.01 -2.88 26.83
C PRO A 221 3.53 -2.88 27.06
N GLN A 222 4.02 -2.02 27.96
CA GLN A 222 5.43 -1.97 28.33
C GLN A 222 5.87 -3.28 29.02
N GLN A 223 5.05 -3.82 29.91
CA GLN A 223 5.33 -5.09 30.59
C GLN A 223 5.34 -6.27 29.62
N LEU A 224 4.44 -6.28 28.62
CA LEU A 224 4.45 -7.27 27.55
C LEU A 224 5.73 -7.19 26.74
N LEU A 225 6.19 -5.99 26.38
CA LEU A 225 7.45 -5.81 25.65
C LEU A 225 8.65 -6.29 26.47
N GLU A 226 8.70 -5.98 27.77
CA GLU A 226 9.75 -6.47 28.67
C GLU A 226 9.75 -7.99 28.82
N ARG A 227 8.55 -8.59 28.85
CA ARG A 227 8.38 -10.04 28.94
C ARG A 227 8.77 -10.76 27.66
N PHE A 228 8.40 -10.22 26.49
CA PHE A 228 8.47 -10.96 25.22
C PHE A 228 9.62 -10.54 24.29
N CYS A 229 10.13 -9.32 24.41
CA CYS A 229 11.08 -8.74 23.48
C CYS A 229 12.48 -8.58 24.09
N THR A 230 13.49 -8.40 23.24
CA THR A 230 14.83 -8.04 23.69
C THR A 230 14.86 -6.58 24.16
N LEU A 231 15.39 -6.34 25.36
CA LEU A 231 15.65 -4.99 25.86
C LEU A 231 16.89 -4.42 25.18
N ARG A 232 16.69 -3.55 24.17
CA ARG A 232 17.79 -2.80 23.54
C ARG A 232 17.61 -1.31 23.80
N PRO A 233 18.64 -0.59 24.28
CA PRO A 233 18.65 0.87 24.21
C PRO A 233 18.70 1.26 22.73
N ARG A 234 17.57 1.67 22.17
CA ARG A 234 17.49 2.11 20.77
C ARG A 234 17.94 3.57 20.67
N ALA A 235 18.52 3.95 19.53
CA ALA A 235 19.09 5.29 19.30
C ALA A 235 18.08 6.45 19.40
N TYR A 236 16.78 6.16 19.52
CA TYR A 236 15.74 7.16 19.68
C TYR A 236 15.42 7.35 21.17
N PRO A 237 15.37 8.60 21.68
CA PRO A 237 15.10 8.89 23.10
C PRO A 237 13.67 8.54 23.53
N ARG A 238 12.78 8.29 22.57
CA ARG A 238 11.54 7.57 22.81
C ARG A 238 11.81 6.12 22.50
N ALA A 239 11.56 5.26 23.48
CA ALA A 239 11.38 3.85 23.23
C ALA A 239 10.14 3.71 22.35
N SER A 240 10.36 3.81 21.04
CA SER A 240 9.32 3.69 20.04
C SER A 240 9.07 2.20 19.94
N TYR A 241 8.21 1.71 20.82
CA TYR A 241 7.66 0.40 20.72
C TYR A 241 6.53 0.46 19.72
N GLY A 242 6.83 0.01 18.51
CA GLY A 242 5.87 -0.54 17.59
C GLY A 242 4.54 -0.95 18.20
N TYR A 243 3.49 -0.30 17.78
CA TYR A 243 2.16 -0.86 17.86
C TYR A 243 2.01 -1.78 16.65
N PRO A 244 2.04 -3.10 16.83
CA PRO A 244 1.56 -3.95 15.76
C PRO A 244 0.10 -3.62 15.52
N THR A 245 -0.23 -3.34 14.27
CA THR A 245 -1.60 -3.09 13.85
C THR A 245 -2.34 -4.42 13.89
N THR A 246 -2.97 -4.67 15.05
CA THR A 246 -3.92 -5.74 15.42
C THR A 246 -3.43 -7.17 15.15
N TYR A 247 -3.28 -7.96 16.21
CA TYR A 247 -3.09 -9.42 16.12
C TYR A 247 -4.41 -10.17 16.29
N SER A 248 -4.47 -11.41 15.82
CA SER A 248 -5.67 -12.24 15.91
C SER A 248 -5.37 -13.72 16.18
N GLU A 249 -6.27 -14.38 16.90
CA GLU A 249 -6.31 -15.85 16.94
C GLU A 249 -6.35 -16.47 15.53
N ALA A 250 -6.96 -15.78 14.56
CA ALA A 250 -7.05 -16.20 13.17
C ALA A 250 -5.77 -15.96 12.34
N ASP A 251 -4.72 -15.36 12.91
CA ASP A 251 -3.43 -15.17 12.23
C ASP A 251 -2.85 -16.53 11.81
N GLN A 252 -2.27 -16.58 10.62
CA GLN A 252 -1.71 -17.80 10.03
C GLN A 252 -0.21 -17.88 10.26
N LEU A 253 0.27 -19.02 10.78
CA LEU A 253 1.71 -19.32 10.81
C LEU A 253 2.15 -19.78 9.41
N LEU A 254 3.03 -19.01 8.78
CA LEU A 254 3.55 -19.34 7.44
C LEU A 254 4.81 -20.20 7.50
N GLY A 255 5.58 -20.09 8.58
CA GLY A 255 6.85 -20.81 8.69
C GLY A 255 7.71 -20.35 9.85
N CYS A 256 8.67 -21.21 10.19
CA CYS A 256 9.75 -20.90 11.11
C CYS A 256 11.06 -21.42 10.52
N GLN A 257 12.06 -20.55 10.43
CA GLN A 257 13.39 -20.89 9.93
C GLN A 257 14.44 -20.53 10.98
N LEU A 258 15.24 -21.51 11.40
CA LEU A 258 16.45 -21.23 12.17
C LEU A 258 17.49 -20.61 11.25
N LEU A 259 17.93 -19.39 11.58
CA LEU A 259 18.99 -18.66 10.86
C LEU A 259 20.36 -19.00 11.44
N LYS A 260 20.43 -19.12 12.78
CA LYS A 260 21.60 -19.52 13.58
C LYS A 260 21.13 -20.32 14.79
N PRO A 261 22.02 -21.00 15.54
CA PRO A 261 21.63 -21.75 16.74
C PRO A 261 20.86 -20.95 17.81
N ALA A 262 21.06 -19.63 17.85
CA ALA A 262 20.41 -18.70 18.77
C ALA A 262 19.58 -17.61 18.06
N GLU A 263 19.24 -17.79 16.79
CA GLU A 263 18.50 -16.81 15.98
C GLU A 263 17.55 -17.51 15.01
N ALA A 264 16.29 -17.12 15.02
CA ALA A 264 15.24 -17.69 14.18
C ALA A 264 14.39 -16.60 13.56
N GLU A 265 13.76 -16.93 12.45
CA GLU A 265 12.76 -16.12 11.78
C GLU A 265 11.41 -16.85 11.84
N VAL A 266 10.38 -16.15 12.31
CA VAL A 266 8.99 -16.62 12.31
C VAL A 266 8.19 -15.74 11.38
N LEU A 267 7.52 -16.37 10.42
CA LEU A 267 6.65 -15.71 9.45
C LEU A 267 5.20 -15.94 9.80
N MET A 268 4.44 -14.86 9.87
CA MET A 268 3.03 -14.84 10.20
C MET A 268 2.27 -14.01 9.15
N ARG A 269 1.00 -14.31 8.92
CA ARG A 269 0.11 -13.53 8.06
C ARG A 269 -1.19 -13.21 8.78
N ASP A 270 -1.66 -11.98 8.59
CA ASP A 270 -2.98 -11.56 9.02
C ASP A 270 -4.09 -12.46 8.43
N PRO A 271 -5.29 -12.51 9.04
CA PRO A 271 -6.39 -13.31 8.52
C PRO A 271 -6.80 -12.80 7.12
N ALA A 272 -7.17 -13.73 6.24
CA ALA A 272 -7.61 -13.40 4.88
C ALA A 272 -8.88 -12.51 4.84
N SER A 273 -9.62 -12.43 5.94
CA SER A 273 -10.79 -11.56 6.08
C SER A 273 -10.46 -10.07 6.21
N ARG A 274 -9.19 -9.69 6.39
CA ARG A 274 -8.80 -8.27 6.46
C ARG A 274 -8.71 -7.64 5.08
N ALA A 275 -9.25 -6.43 4.95
CA ALA A 275 -9.18 -5.63 3.72
C ALA A 275 -7.73 -5.34 3.27
N LEU A 276 -6.80 -5.23 4.23
CA LEU A 276 -5.36 -5.15 3.99
C LEU A 276 -4.69 -6.28 4.78
N CYS A 277 -4.30 -7.35 4.09
CA CYS A 277 -3.62 -8.50 4.68
C CYS A 277 -2.11 -8.25 4.70
N TYR A 278 -1.50 -8.22 5.88
CA TYR A 278 -0.04 -8.08 6.02
C TYR A 278 0.63 -9.41 6.35
N GLU A 279 1.88 -9.54 5.92
CA GLU A 279 2.80 -10.54 6.43
C GLU A 279 3.78 -9.88 7.40
N HIS A 280 4.01 -10.56 8.51
CA HIS A 280 4.92 -10.15 9.57
C HIS A 280 6.09 -11.13 9.65
N ARG A 281 7.29 -10.57 9.79
CA ARG A 281 8.53 -11.31 9.93
C ARG A 281 9.16 -10.95 11.26
N PHE A 282 9.03 -11.85 12.21
CA PHE A 282 9.62 -11.74 13.53
C PHE A 282 11.02 -12.33 13.48
N LEU A 283 12.02 -11.51 13.80
CA LEU A 283 13.34 -12.00 14.16
C LEU A 283 13.33 -12.29 15.66
N VAL A 284 13.64 -13.52 16.03
CA VAL A 284 13.65 -13.99 17.42
C VAL A 284 15.06 -14.45 17.76
N LYS A 285 15.56 -14.07 18.94
CA LYS A 285 16.90 -14.39 19.41
C LYS A 285 16.85 -15.07 20.76
N ARG A 286 17.81 -15.97 21.01
CA ARG A 286 17.98 -16.59 22.31
C ARG A 286 18.84 -15.70 23.20
N VAL A 287 18.27 -15.18 24.28
CA VAL A 287 18.92 -14.32 25.29
C VAL A 287 18.76 -14.98 26.65
N ALA A 288 19.87 -15.20 27.36
CA ALA A 288 19.87 -15.91 28.66
C ALA A 288 19.08 -17.23 28.65
N GLY A 289 19.20 -18.00 27.56
CA GLY A 289 18.52 -19.29 27.40
C GLY A 289 17.07 -19.22 26.90
N GLN A 290 16.48 -18.03 26.83
CA GLN A 290 15.09 -17.80 26.44
C GLN A 290 14.98 -17.15 25.06
N TRP A 291 14.02 -17.61 24.23
CA TRP A 291 13.70 -16.90 22.99
C TRP A 291 13.02 -15.56 23.28
N ARG A 292 13.44 -14.51 22.56
CA ARG A 292 12.97 -13.12 22.70
C ARG A 292 12.84 -12.47 21.33
N ILE A 293 11.77 -11.72 21.12
CA ILE A 293 11.53 -11.02 19.85
C ILE A 293 12.48 -9.82 19.75
N ASP A 294 13.30 -9.78 18.71
CA ASP A 294 14.33 -8.78 18.49
C ASP A 294 13.87 -7.65 17.56
N SER A 295 13.18 -8.01 16.48
CA SER A 295 12.62 -7.07 15.51
C SER A 295 11.41 -7.69 14.80
N VAL A 296 10.48 -6.85 14.38
CA VAL A 296 9.39 -7.23 13.48
C VAL A 296 9.50 -6.38 12.23
N LYS A 297 9.32 -7.01 11.06
CA LYS A 297 9.12 -6.30 9.81
C LYS A 297 7.76 -6.67 9.27
N ARG A 298 7.12 -5.75 8.55
CA ARG A 298 5.86 -6.04 7.88
C ARG A 298 5.94 -5.71 6.40
N ARG A 299 5.14 -6.42 5.62
CA ARG A 299 4.89 -6.12 4.21
C ARG A 299 3.43 -6.43 3.91
N LEU A 300 2.87 -5.76 2.91
CA LEU A 300 1.57 -6.17 2.39
C LEU A 300 1.74 -7.57 1.79
N ALA A 301 0.80 -8.49 2.07
CA ALA A 301 0.90 -9.86 1.62
C ALA A 301 1.08 -9.93 0.09
N GLY A 302 1.98 -10.78 -0.39
CA GLY A 302 2.32 -10.88 -1.81
C GLY A 302 3.31 -9.83 -2.34
N THR A 303 3.77 -8.88 -1.51
CA THR A 303 4.79 -7.90 -1.95
C THR A 303 6.23 -8.35 -1.65
N PRO A 304 7.24 -7.90 -2.41
CA PRO A 304 8.63 -8.33 -2.19
C PRO A 304 9.32 -7.55 -1.07
N LYS A 305 8.92 -6.30 -0.81
CA LYS A 305 9.68 -5.37 0.05
C LYS A 305 9.21 -5.42 1.50
N TRP A 306 10.09 -5.86 2.39
CA TRP A 306 9.90 -5.71 3.83
C TRP A 306 10.10 -4.26 4.26
N THR A 307 9.11 -3.69 4.93
CA THR A 307 9.25 -2.42 5.64
C THR A 307 9.52 -2.70 7.12
N ASN A 308 10.35 -1.88 7.74
CA ASN A 308 10.48 -1.94 9.20
C ASN A 308 9.11 -1.57 9.77
N ALA A 309 8.44 -2.56 10.37
CA ALA A 309 7.44 -2.25 11.36
C ALA A 309 8.25 -1.80 12.57
N ILE A 310 7.97 -0.61 13.07
CA ILE A 310 8.52 -0.21 14.36
C ILE A 310 8.01 -1.28 15.35
N LEU A 311 8.90 -1.75 16.23
CA LEU A 311 8.68 -2.73 17.31
C LEU A 311 8.73 -2.04 18.64
#